data_AF-A0A926H6Y7-F1
#
_entry.id   AF-A0A926H6Y7-F1
#
_cell.length_a   1.000
_cell.length_b   1.000
_cell.length_c   1.000
_cell.angle_alpha   90.00
_cell.angle_beta   90.00
_cell.angle_gamma   90.00
#
_symmetry.space_group_name_H-M   'P 1'
#
loop_
_entity.id
_entity.type
_entity.pdbx_description
1 polymer ?
#
loop_
_entity_poly.entity_id
_entity_poly.type
_entity_poly.pdbx_seq_one_letter_code
_entity_poly.pdbx_strand_id
1 'polypeptide(L)'
;MRYLPIKQLLQTAPSETPVTVKGWVRTKRESKNAVFIALNDGSTINNIQAVAEAGQLPDETLKLITTGACVAITGPLVASQGSGQA
;
A
#
# COMPACT_ATOMS: atom_id res chain seq x y z
N MET A 1 5.07 -15.32 8.46
CA MET A 1 4.14 -14.56 7.60
C MET A 1 4.53 -14.74 6.15
N ARG A 2 3.60 -15.10 5.26
CA ARG A 2 3.86 -15.37 3.84
C ARG A 2 3.81 -14.07 3.06
N TYR A 3 4.88 -13.73 2.35
CA TYR A 3 4.87 -12.66 1.35
C TYR A 3 4.06 -13.11 0.12
N LEU A 4 3.22 -12.21 -0.40
CA LEU A 4 2.52 -12.38 -1.67
C LEU A 4 2.97 -11.27 -2.62
N PRO A 5 3.40 -11.60 -3.86
CA PRO A 5 3.73 -10.60 -4.86
C PRO A 5 2.54 -9.70 -5.17
N ILE A 6 2.79 -8.43 -5.48
CA ILE A 6 1.74 -7.47 -5.84
C ILE A 6 0.92 -7.99 -7.02
N LYS A 7 1.55 -8.60 -8.02
CA LYS A 7 0.85 -9.24 -9.15
C LYS A 7 -0.23 -10.23 -8.70
N GLN A 8 0.04 -11.00 -7.66
CA GLN A 8 -0.90 -11.99 -7.14
C GLN A 8 -1.99 -11.33 -6.28
N LEU A 9 -1.62 -10.33 -5.47
CA LEU A 9 -2.59 -9.60 -4.64
C LEU A 9 -3.63 -8.86 -5.47
N LEU A 10 -3.24 -8.26 -6.60
CA LEU A 10 -4.16 -7.61 -7.53
C LEU A 10 -5.16 -8.58 -8.18
N GLN A 11 -4.89 -9.89 -8.13
CA GLN A 11 -5.79 -10.94 -8.64
C GLN A 11 -6.56 -11.64 -7.51
N THR A 12 -6.29 -11.27 -6.26
CA THR A 12 -6.91 -11.88 -5.08
C THR A 12 -8.17 -11.11 -4.74
N ALA A 13 -9.26 -11.82 -4.43
CA ALA A 13 -10.49 -11.18 -3.97
C ALA A 13 -10.24 -10.40 -2.67
N PRO A 14 -10.84 -9.21 -2.50
CA PRO A 14 -10.79 -8.47 -1.25
C PRO A 14 -11.21 -9.35 -0.06
N SER A 15 -10.47 -9.25 1.03
CA SER A 15 -10.80 -9.90 2.29
C SER A 15 -10.25 -9.10 3.46
N GLU A 16 -10.93 -9.17 4.60
CA GLU A 16 -10.47 -8.61 5.87
C GLU A 16 -9.23 -9.33 6.44
N THR A 17 -8.71 -10.35 5.73
CA THR A 17 -7.50 -11.04 6.15
C THR A 17 -6.29 -10.13 5.94
N PRO A 18 -5.46 -9.91 6.98
CA PRO A 18 -4.28 -9.08 6.83
C PRO A 18 -3.26 -9.75 5.91
N VAL A 19 -2.81 -9.00 4.91
CA VAL A 19 -1.74 -9.39 4.00
C VAL A 19 -0.54 -8.49 4.21
N THR A 20 0.66 -9.00 3.93
CA THR A 20 1.90 -8.22 3.98
C THR A 20 2.44 -8.03 2.57
N VAL A 21 2.57 -6.76 2.17
CA VAL A 21 3.23 -6.32 0.93
C VAL A 21 4.61 -5.80 1.26
N LYS A 22 5.59 -6.12 0.41
CA LYS A 22 6.94 -5.57 0.47
C LYS A 22 7.29 -5.00 -0.89
N GLY A 23 7.91 -3.83 -0.93
CA GLY A 23 8.32 -3.20 -2.18
C GLY A 23 8.86 -1.80 -1.97
N TRP A 24 8.93 -1.04 -3.06
CA TRP A 24 9.40 0.34 -3.09
C TRP A 24 8.23 1.29 -3.28
N VAL A 25 8.26 2.38 -2.52
CA VAL A 25 7.29 3.49 -2.65
C VAL A 25 7.50 4.16 -4.00
N ARG A 26 6.45 4.19 -4.82
CA ARG A 26 6.43 4.90 -6.10
C ARG A 26 5.97 6.34 -5.94
N THR A 27 4.90 6.52 -5.17
CA THR A 27 4.38 7.84 -4.80
C THR A 27 3.78 7.78 -3.40
N LYS A 28 3.84 8.92 -2.71
CA LYS A 28 3.11 9.18 -1.47
C LYS A 28 2.27 10.43 -1.68
N ARG A 29 0.99 10.37 -1.34
CA ARG A 29 0.06 11.50 -1.40
C ARG A 29 -0.61 11.65 -0.05
N GLU A 30 -0.51 12.84 0.53
CA GLU A 30 -1.13 13.16 1.81
C GLU A 30 -2.36 14.03 1.59
N SER A 31 -3.42 13.73 2.32
CA SER A 31 -4.65 14.51 2.39
C SER A 31 -4.99 14.76 3.85
N LYS A 32 -5.96 15.64 4.13
CA LYS A 32 -6.39 15.92 5.52
C LYS A 32 -6.84 14.67 6.28
N ASN A 33 -7.36 13.67 5.58
CA ASN A 33 -8.01 12.50 6.20
C ASN A 33 -7.23 11.19 6.04
N ALA A 34 -6.32 11.12 5.07
CA ALA A 34 -5.63 9.88 4.73
C ALA A 34 -4.31 10.12 4.01
N VAL A 35 -3.41 9.14 4.13
CA VAL A 35 -2.15 9.03 3.40
C VAL A 35 -2.25 7.85 2.44
N PHE A 36 -1.98 8.12 1.15
CA PHE A 36 -2.01 7.12 0.09
C PHE A 36 -0.58 6.82 -0.35
N ILE A 37 -0.19 5.55 -0.32
CA ILE A 37 1.15 5.08 -0.66
C ILE A 37 1.02 4.08 -1.81
N ALA A 38 1.52 4.43 -2.98
CA ALA A 38 1.61 3.50 -4.11
C ALA A 38 2.90 2.69 -4.00
N LEU A 39 2.78 1.36 -4.06
CA LEU A 39 3.89 0.42 -3.92
C LEU A 39 4.06 -0.40 -5.18
N ASN A 40 5.31 -0.72 -5.49
CA ASN A 40 5.67 -1.65 -6.55
C ASN A 40 6.81 -2.56 -6.08
N ASP A 41 6.76 -3.83 -6.48
CA ASP A 41 7.74 -4.86 -6.12
C ASP A 41 8.40 -5.50 -7.34
N GLY A 42 8.17 -4.96 -8.54
CA GLY A 42 8.68 -5.47 -9.81
C GLY A 42 7.94 -6.69 -10.36
N SER A 43 6.99 -7.28 -9.63
CA SER A 43 6.24 -8.46 -10.11
C SER A 43 5.24 -8.13 -11.23
N THR A 44 4.85 -6.85 -11.36
CA THR A 44 3.97 -6.32 -12.40
C THR A 44 4.23 -4.82 -12.60
N ILE A 45 3.82 -4.29 -13.76
CA ILE A 45 3.85 -2.84 -14.04
C ILE A 45 2.86 -2.06 -13.16
N ASN A 46 1.82 -2.73 -12.67
CA ASN A 46 0.77 -2.12 -11.85
C ASN A 46 1.26 -1.91 -10.41
N ASN A 47 0.71 -0.89 -9.75
CA ASN A 47 1.01 -0.62 -8.34
C ASN A 47 -0.14 -1.09 -7.47
N ILE A 48 0.15 -1.43 -6.21
CA ILE A 48 -0.88 -1.57 -5.17
C ILE A 48 -0.92 -0.31 -4.32
N GLN A 49 -2.11 0.08 -3.87
CA GLN A 49 -2.29 1.23 -3.01
C GLN A 49 -2.46 0.79 -1.56
N ALA A 50 -1.55 1.24 -0.69
CA ALA A 50 -1.75 1.21 0.75
C ALA A 50 -2.36 2.55 1.20
N VAL A 51 -3.29 2.48 2.15
CA VAL A 51 -3.97 3.65 2.72
C VAL A 51 -3.80 3.61 4.22
N ALA A 52 -3.38 4.73 4.80
CA ALA A 52 -3.37 4.95 6.25
C ALA A 52 -4.27 6.14 6.58
N GLU A 53 -5.08 6.03 7.63
CA GLU A 53 -5.90 7.14 8.13
C GLU A 53 -5.02 8.21 8.78
N ALA A 54 -5.51 9.46 8.81
CA ALA A 54 -4.82 10.54 9.49
C ALA A 54 -4.62 10.19 10.98
N GLY A 55 -3.39 10.30 11.46
CA GLY A 55 -3.01 9.94 12.83
C GLY A 55 -2.78 8.45 13.08
N GLN A 56 -3.00 7.57 12.10
CA GLN A 56 -2.73 6.14 12.24
C GLN A 56 -1.24 5.81 12.32
N LEU A 57 -0.40 6.62 11.68
CA LEU A 57 1.06 6.48 11.67
C LEU A 57 1.71 7.68 12.38
N PRO A 58 2.80 7.47 13.14
CA PRO A 58 3.58 8.58 13.71
C PRO A 58 4.16 9.48 12.61
N ASP A 59 4.21 10.80 12.85
CA ASP A 59 4.75 11.78 11.90
C ASP A 59 6.20 11.47 11.50
N GLU A 60 7.01 10.98 12.43
CA GLU A 60 8.38 10.54 12.16
C GLU A 60 8.43 9.40 11.14
N THR A 61 7.50 8.45 11.23
CA THR A 61 7.41 7.33 10.28
C THR A 61 6.95 7.85 8.92
N LEU A 62 5.95 8.74 8.89
CA LEU A 62 5.47 9.35 7.64
C LEU A 62 6.58 10.11 6.90
N LYS A 63 7.51 10.76 7.61
CA LYS A 63 8.67 11.44 7.01
C LYS A 63 9.66 10.48 6.36
N LEU A 64 9.76 9.24 6.85
CA LEU A 64 10.63 8.21 6.27
C LEU A 64 10.05 7.57 5.00
N ILE A 65 8.72 7.61 4.83
CA ILE A 65 8.04 7.08 3.65
C ILE A 65 8.18 8.10 2.50
N THR A 66 9.28 8.00 1.77
CA THR A 66 9.57 8.83 0.59
C THR A 66 9.61 7.98 -0.68
N THR A 67 9.53 8.62 -1.86
CA THR A 67 9.68 7.91 -3.14
C THR A 67 11.02 7.17 -3.18
N GLY A 68 10.98 5.89 -3.52
CA GLY A 68 12.16 5.01 -3.53
C GLY A 68 12.45 4.31 -2.20
N ALA A 69 11.76 4.67 -1.11
CA ALA A 69 11.91 3.96 0.17
C ALA A 69 11.42 2.52 0.05
N CYS A 70 12.18 1.58 0.62
CA CYS A 70 11.72 0.20 0.77
C CYS A 70 10.87 0.10 2.04
N VAL A 71 9.70 -0.53 1.93
CA VAL A 71 8.77 -0.68 3.05
C VAL A 71 8.13 -2.06 3.06
N ALA A 72 7.74 -2.48 4.25
CA ALA A 72 6.84 -3.61 4.46
C ALA A 72 5.56 -3.08 5.10
N ILE A 73 4.42 -3.29 4.45
CA ILE A 73 3.12 -2.80 4.90
C ILE A 73 2.21 -3.99 5.11
N THR A 74 1.54 -4.03 6.27
CA THR A 74 0.59 -5.07 6.63
C THR A 74 -0.76 -4.44 6.92
N GLY A 75 -1.82 -4.99 6.34
CA GLY A 75 -3.19 -4.50 6.52
C GLY A 75 -4.21 -5.38 5.79
N PRO A 76 -5.51 -5.17 6.01
CA PRO A 76 -6.56 -5.88 5.29
C PRO A 76 -6.55 -5.54 3.80
N LEU A 77 -6.89 -6.52 2.96
CA LEU A 77 -7.04 -6.30 1.52
C LEU A 77 -8.47 -5.89 1.22
N VAL A 78 -8.74 -4.59 1.21
CA VAL A 78 -10.09 -4.05 0.99
C VAL A 78 -10.32 -3.71 -0.47
N ALA A 79 -11.58 -3.74 -0.91
CA ALA A 79 -11.95 -3.30 -2.25
C ALA A 79 -11.73 -1.79 -2.37
N SER A 80 -11.12 -1.35 -3.48
CA SER A 80 -10.90 0.08 -3.70
C SER A 80 -12.22 0.84 -3.76
N GLN A 81 -12.30 1.93 -3.01
CA GLN A 81 -13.42 2.88 -3.04
C GLN A 81 -13.24 3.97 -4.10
N GLY A 82 -12.07 4.06 -4.73
CA GLY A 82 -11.77 5.01 -5.80
C GLY A 82 -12.01 4.41 -7.18
N SER A 83 -12.67 5.15 -8.08
CA SER A 83 -12.83 4.75 -9.47
C SER A 83 -11.47 4.62 -10.17
N GLY A 84 -11.26 3.54 -10.93
CA GLY A 84 -10.05 3.32 -11.72
C GLY A 84 -8.85 2.67 -11.01
N GLN A 85 -9.03 2.22 -9.76
CA GLN A 85 -7.98 1.56 -8.95
C GLN A 85 -8.29 0.06 -8.76
N ALA A 86 -8.52 -0.65 -9.88
CA ALA A 86 -8.78 -2.10 -9.92
C ALA A 86 -7.53 -2.89 -10.32
#